data_AF-A0A4Y1R7P8-F1
#
_entry.id   AF-A0A4Y1R7P8-F1
#
_cell.length_a   1.000
_cell.length_b   1.000
_cell.length_c   1.000
_cell.angle_alpha   90.00
_cell.angle_beta   90.00
_cell.angle_gamma   90.00
#
_symmetry.space_group_name_H-M   'P 1'
#
loop_
_entity.id
_entity.type
_entity.pdbx_description
1 polymer ?
#
loop_
_entity_poly.entity_id
_entity_poly.type
_entity_poly.pdbx_seq_one_letter_code
_entity_poly.pdbx_strand_id
1 'polypeptide(L)'
;MVMYIKTEDPDIPAFCYDPLIHPILSTNTKKTYDDDEGRKMMVLFCRKVGAFLNDTQLYTDTTAAGISLLFAPRPFNMRSGRTRRAEDTPLVSEWYKEHCPPSYPVKVRVSYQKLLKSFVLNELHHRPPKAHKKTQLFGSLKATKIFPNYRT
;
A
#
# COMPACT_ATOMS: atom_id res chain seq x y z
N MET A 1 -9.79 11.93 -2.11
CA MET A 1 -9.61 11.22 -3.39
C MET A 1 -8.14 10.92 -3.54
N VAL A 2 -7.74 9.66 -3.68
CA VAL A 2 -6.37 9.32 -4.05
C VAL A 2 -6.35 9.19 -5.57
N MET A 3 -5.45 9.93 -6.24
CA MET A 3 -5.27 9.85 -7.69
C MET A 3 -3.94 9.16 -7.96
N TYR A 4 -4.02 7.93 -8.44
CA TYR A 4 -2.87 7.11 -8.76
C TYR A 4 -3.10 6.46 -10.12
N ILE A 5 -2.13 6.62 -11.03
CA ILE A 5 -2.14 6.01 -12.35
C ILE A 5 -1.16 4.84 -12.33
N LYS A 6 -1.65 3.66 -12.68
CA LYS A 6 -0.84 2.45 -12.75
C LYS A 6 -0.20 2.36 -14.12
N THR A 7 1.13 2.34 -14.16
CA THR A 7 1.90 2.09 -15.37
C THR A 7 1.91 0.60 -15.67
N GLU A 8 1.36 0.20 -16.82
CA GLU A 8 1.34 -1.22 -17.25
C GLU A 8 2.57 -1.59 -18.08
N ASP A 9 3.20 -0.60 -18.74
CA ASP A 9 4.37 -0.79 -19.60
C ASP A 9 5.65 -0.35 -18.86
N PRO A 10 6.61 -1.26 -18.61
CA PRO A 10 7.87 -0.94 -17.96
C PRO A 10 8.84 -0.11 -18.83
N ASP A 11 8.58 0.01 -20.14
CA ASP A 11 9.44 0.76 -21.06
C ASP A 11 9.21 2.29 -20.96
N ILE A 12 8.14 2.71 -20.27
CA ILE A 12 7.80 4.12 -20.05
C ILE A 12 8.58 4.64 -18.82
N PRO A 13 9.13 5.88 -18.85
CA PRO A 13 9.84 6.44 -17.70
C PRO A 13 8.95 6.55 -16.47
N ALA A 14 9.53 6.37 -15.28
CA ALA A 14 8.80 6.37 -14.00
C ALA A 14 8.01 7.66 -13.73
N PHE A 15 8.48 8.78 -14.29
CA PHE A 15 7.76 10.05 -14.28
C PHE A 15 7.45 10.45 -15.72
N CYS A 16 6.21 10.23 -16.14
CA CYS A 16 5.70 10.62 -17.44
C CYS A 16 4.39 11.41 -17.30
N TYR A 17 4.10 12.25 -18.29
CA TYR A 17 2.79 12.87 -18.40
C TYR A 17 1.83 11.87 -19.05
N ASP A 18 0.98 11.25 -18.24
CA ASP A 18 0.06 10.20 -18.70
C ASP A 18 -1.11 10.80 -19.52
N PRO A 19 -1.55 10.16 -20.63
CA PRO A 19 -2.68 10.62 -21.44
C PRO A 19 -4.01 10.76 -20.68
N LEU A 20 -4.17 10.08 -19.55
CA LEU A 20 -5.34 10.22 -18.67
C LEU A 20 -5.37 11.57 -17.93
N ILE A 21 -4.24 12.30 -17.87
CA ILE A 21 -4.15 13.61 -17.23
C ILE A 21 -4.56 14.70 -18.23
N HIS A 22 -5.55 15.50 -17.86
CA HIS A 22 -6.02 16.62 -18.69
C HIS A 22 -4.90 17.64 -18.96
N PRO A 23 -4.65 18.01 -20.24
CA PRO A 23 -3.55 18.90 -20.63
C PRO A 23 -3.62 20.25 -19.92
N ILE A 24 -2.47 20.71 -19.44
CA ILE A 24 -2.35 22.01 -18.78
C ILE A 24 -2.24 23.09 -19.86
N LEU A 25 -3.30 23.88 -20.03
CA LEU A 25 -3.32 25.02 -20.96
C LEU A 25 -2.77 26.27 -20.26
N SER A 26 -1.73 26.88 -20.83
CA SER A 26 -1.21 28.16 -20.37
C SER A 26 -2.01 29.31 -21.01
N THR A 27 -3.11 29.73 -20.40
CA THR A 27 -3.98 30.81 -20.93
C THR A 27 -3.62 32.21 -20.44
N ASN A 28 -2.80 32.33 -19.39
CA ASN A 28 -2.36 33.61 -18.84
C ASN A 28 -0.93 33.95 -19.28
N THR A 29 -0.78 34.68 -20.38
CA THR A 29 0.50 35.24 -20.85
C THR A 29 0.83 36.60 -20.23
N LYS A 30 -0.02 37.12 -19.34
CA LYS A 30 0.35 38.20 -18.44
C LYS A 30 1.37 37.65 -17.45
N LYS A 31 2.64 37.67 -17.85
CA LYS A 31 3.75 37.73 -16.90
C LYS A 31 3.48 39.00 -16.10
N THR A 32 2.89 38.88 -14.91
CA THR A 32 3.17 39.83 -13.84
C THR A 32 4.67 39.67 -13.61
N TYR A 33 5.46 40.42 -14.36
CA TYR A 33 6.85 40.62 -14.06
C TYR A 33 6.84 41.22 -12.66
N ASP A 34 7.20 40.42 -11.65
CA ASP A 34 8.08 40.97 -10.63
C ASP A 34 9.29 41.48 -11.41
N ASP A 35 9.28 42.79 -11.61
CA ASP A 35 10.35 43.66 -12.07
C ASP A 35 11.55 42.95 -12.74
N ASP A 36 11.65 43.07 -14.08
CA ASP A 36 12.84 42.67 -14.86
C ASP A 36 14.05 43.60 -14.57
N GLU A 37 14.15 44.18 -13.36
CA GLU A 37 15.38 44.70 -12.76
C GLU A 37 16.27 43.59 -12.15
N GLY A 38 15.76 42.35 -12.07
CA GLY A 38 16.49 41.19 -11.52
C GLY A 38 17.64 40.65 -12.38
N ARG A 39 17.79 41.05 -13.65
CA ARG A 39 18.90 40.58 -14.52
C ARG A 39 20.27 41.08 -14.09
N LYS A 40 20.32 42.13 -13.25
CA LYS A 40 21.58 42.67 -12.71
C LYS A 40 21.98 42.04 -11.37
N MET A 41 21.06 41.33 -10.72
CA MET A 41 21.34 40.46 -9.59
C MET A 41 21.20 39.01 -10.05
N MET A 42 22.00 38.63 -11.05
CA MET A 42 22.58 37.30 -11.04
C MET A 42 23.41 37.25 -9.76
N VAL A 43 22.75 37.00 -8.62
CA VAL A 43 23.39 36.75 -7.33
C VAL A 43 24.46 35.75 -7.68
N LEU A 44 25.72 36.16 -7.52
CA LEU A 44 26.86 35.34 -7.81
C LEU A 44 26.80 34.21 -6.79
N PHE A 45 25.99 33.18 -7.08
CA PHE A 45 25.94 31.96 -6.31
C PHE A 45 27.40 31.56 -6.18
N CYS A 46 27.89 31.53 -4.93
CA CYS A 46 29.25 31.13 -4.66
C CYS A 46 29.50 29.88 -5.49
N ARG A 47 30.59 29.84 -6.29
CA ARG A 47 30.85 28.81 -7.33
C ARG A 47 30.70 27.33 -6.87
N LYS A 48 30.52 27.11 -5.57
CA LYS A 48 30.28 25.84 -4.88
C LYS A 48 28.79 25.52 -4.65
N VAL A 49 27.84 26.34 -5.08
CA VAL A 49 26.40 26.10 -4.91
C VAL A 49 25.81 25.62 -6.23
N GLY A 50 25.32 24.38 -6.24
CA GLY A 50 24.59 23.76 -7.34
C GLY A 50 23.29 23.12 -6.83
N ALA A 51 22.52 22.49 -7.73
CA ALA A 51 21.37 21.71 -7.31
C ALA A 51 21.81 20.57 -6.37
N PHE A 52 21.06 20.33 -5.28
CA PHE A 52 21.47 19.39 -4.22
C PHE A 52 21.83 17.99 -4.73
N LEU A 53 21.02 17.44 -5.64
CA LEU A 53 21.08 16.05 -6.10
C LEU A 53 21.54 15.93 -7.56
N ASN A 54 22.44 16.81 -7.99
CA ASN A 54 22.88 16.88 -9.39
C ASN A 54 23.60 15.62 -9.88
N ASP A 55 24.23 14.87 -8.97
CA ASP A 55 24.97 13.64 -9.29
C ASP A 55 24.07 12.38 -9.36
N THR A 56 22.81 12.49 -8.93
CA THR A 56 21.88 11.35 -8.87
C THR A 56 20.87 11.39 -10.00
N GLN A 57 20.57 10.23 -10.57
CA GLN A 57 19.53 10.09 -11.59
C GLN A 57 18.13 10.38 -11.01
N LEU A 58 17.26 10.99 -11.82
CA LEU A 58 15.91 11.34 -11.42
C LEU A 58 15.05 10.12 -11.05
N TYR A 59 15.22 9.02 -11.78
CA TYR A 59 14.56 7.75 -11.51
C TYR A 59 15.49 6.59 -11.89
N THR A 60 15.16 5.41 -11.38
CA THR A 60 15.85 4.14 -11.63
C THR A 60 14.83 3.10 -12.11
N ASP A 61 15.30 1.96 -12.59
CA ASP A 61 14.46 0.85 -13.06
C ASP A 61 13.45 0.36 -12.00
N THR A 62 13.75 0.55 -10.71
CA THR A 62 12.90 0.12 -9.58
C THR A 62 11.97 1.21 -9.05
N THR A 63 12.10 2.46 -9.52
CA THR A 63 11.36 3.61 -8.98
C THR A 63 9.86 3.46 -9.21
N ALA A 64 9.43 3.07 -10.42
CA ALA A 64 8.02 2.86 -10.74
C ALA A 64 7.40 1.73 -9.90
N ALA A 65 8.12 0.61 -9.74
CA ALA A 65 7.68 -0.50 -8.89
C ALA A 65 7.57 -0.09 -7.41
N GLY A 66 8.53 0.71 -6.91
CA GLY A 66 8.49 1.26 -5.55
C GLY A 66 7.28 2.18 -5.31
N ILE A 67 6.96 3.04 -6.28
CA ILE A 67 5.74 3.87 -6.24
C ILE A 67 4.49 2.99 -6.25
N SER A 68 4.46 1.92 -7.05
CA SER A 68 3.33 0.99 -7.08
C SER A 68 3.08 0.31 -5.73
N LEU A 69 4.15 -0.12 -5.04
CA LEU A 69 4.04 -0.72 -3.71
C LEU A 69 3.47 0.24 -2.66
N LEU A 70 3.66 1.56 -2.80
CA LEU A 70 3.09 2.56 -1.89
C LEU A 70 1.55 2.50 -1.86
N PHE A 71 0.93 2.20 -3.02
CA PHE A 71 -0.52 2.11 -3.18
C PHE A 71 -1.06 0.68 -3.10
N ALA A 72 -0.19 -0.32 -2.87
CA ALA A 72 -0.61 -1.71 -2.76
C ALA A 72 -1.43 -1.97 -1.47
N PRO A 73 -2.30 -2.99 -1.44
CA PRO A 73 -3.00 -3.37 -0.22
C PRO A 73 -2.02 -3.95 0.82
N ARG A 74 -2.44 -3.92 2.09
CA ARG A 74 -1.76 -4.68 3.15
C ARG A 74 -1.83 -6.17 2.78
N PRO A 75 -0.71 -6.93 2.76
CA PRO A 75 0.58 -6.66 3.41
C PRO A 75 1.67 -6.01 2.56
N PHE A 76 1.44 -5.79 1.27
CA PHE A 76 2.48 -5.46 0.29
C PHE A 76 3.01 -4.03 0.37
N ASN A 77 2.24 -3.11 0.98
CA ASN A 77 2.67 -1.73 1.23
C ASN A 77 3.69 -1.56 2.36
N MET A 78 4.12 -2.66 3.00
CA MET A 78 5.05 -2.62 4.12
C MET A 78 6.33 -3.37 3.81
N ARG A 79 7.47 -2.76 4.18
CA ARG A 79 8.82 -3.35 3.99
C ARG A 79 9.12 -4.48 4.98
N SER A 80 8.48 -4.48 6.15
CA SER A 80 8.66 -5.49 7.19
C SER A 80 7.37 -5.68 7.98
N GLY A 81 7.22 -6.84 8.62
CA GLY A 81 6.02 -7.19 9.38
C GLY A 81 6.24 -8.38 10.31
N ARG A 82 5.23 -8.69 11.12
CA ARG A 82 5.21 -9.89 11.97
C ARG A 82 4.65 -11.07 11.19
N THR A 83 5.26 -12.23 11.35
CA THR A 83 4.71 -13.50 10.84
C THR A 83 3.35 -13.76 11.49
N ARG A 84 2.37 -14.19 10.68
CA ARG A 84 1.03 -14.57 11.13
C ARG A 84 0.83 -16.06 10.91
N ARG A 85 -0.11 -16.67 11.63
CA ARG A 85 -0.50 -18.06 11.35
C ARG A 85 -1.20 -18.12 9.98
N ALA A 86 -1.12 -19.26 9.32
CA ALA A 86 -1.81 -19.47 8.04
C ALA A 86 -3.32 -19.22 8.15
N GLU A 87 -3.94 -19.69 9.23
CA GLU A 87 -5.37 -19.52 9.51
C GLU A 87 -5.80 -18.06 9.77
N ASP A 88 -4.87 -17.21 10.23
CA ASP A 88 -5.17 -15.80 10.51
C ASP A 88 -5.18 -14.93 9.24
N THR A 89 -4.90 -15.51 8.08
CA THR A 89 -4.77 -14.78 6.80
C THR A 89 -5.99 -15.05 5.90
N PRO A 90 -7.01 -14.17 5.92
CA PRO A 90 -8.25 -14.40 5.19
C PRO A 90 -8.13 -13.95 3.73
N LEU A 91 -7.66 -14.85 2.86
CA LEU A 91 -7.37 -14.59 1.44
C LEU A 91 -8.57 -14.04 0.64
N VAL A 92 -9.78 -14.51 0.95
CA VAL A 92 -11.01 -14.16 0.21
C VAL A 92 -11.81 -13.04 0.88
N SER A 93 -11.28 -12.43 1.95
CA SER A 93 -12.07 -11.48 2.74
C SER A 93 -12.39 -10.18 2.03
N GLU A 94 -11.50 -9.72 1.15
CA GLU A 94 -11.71 -8.48 0.40
C GLU A 94 -12.86 -8.65 -0.61
N TRP A 95 -12.96 -9.82 -1.25
CA TRP A 95 -13.97 -10.08 -2.28
C TRP A 95 -15.40 -9.89 -1.77
N TYR A 96 -15.76 -10.44 -0.61
CA TYR A 96 -17.12 -10.32 -0.09
C TYR A 96 -17.39 -9.01 0.65
N LYS A 97 -16.35 -8.21 0.93
CA LYS A 97 -16.49 -6.85 1.50
C LYS A 97 -16.85 -5.83 0.42
N GLU A 98 -16.48 -6.12 -0.83
CA GLU A 98 -16.91 -5.34 -1.99
C GLU A 98 -18.34 -5.67 -2.41
N HIS A 99 -18.95 -4.75 -3.16
CA HIS A 99 -20.31 -4.96 -3.66
C HIS A 99 -20.31 -6.07 -4.72
N CYS A 100 -21.24 -7.01 -4.57
CA CYS A 100 -21.38 -8.13 -5.50
C CYS A 100 -21.89 -7.63 -6.86
N PRO A 101 -21.24 -8.00 -8.00
CA PRO A 101 -21.74 -7.67 -9.33
C PRO A 101 -23.19 -8.14 -9.55
N PRO A 102 -24.07 -7.32 -10.16
CA PRO A 102 -25.48 -7.66 -10.33
C PRO A 102 -25.70 -8.81 -11.32
N SER A 103 -24.75 -9.08 -12.21
CA SER A 103 -24.78 -10.16 -13.19
C SER A 103 -24.73 -11.56 -12.57
N TYR A 104 -24.26 -11.70 -11.33
CA TYR A 104 -24.14 -12.99 -10.67
C TYR A 104 -25.49 -13.58 -10.23
N PRO A 105 -25.65 -14.91 -10.23
CA PRO A 105 -26.91 -15.55 -9.87
C PRO A 105 -27.29 -15.29 -8.41
N VAL A 106 -28.60 -15.35 -8.11
CA VAL A 106 -29.18 -15.06 -6.78
C VAL A 106 -28.45 -15.80 -5.65
N LYS A 107 -28.10 -17.06 -5.87
CA LYS A 107 -27.35 -17.90 -4.90
C LYS A 107 -26.04 -17.24 -4.45
N VAL A 108 -25.28 -16.67 -5.39
CA VAL A 108 -23.99 -16.03 -5.09
C VAL A 108 -24.22 -14.74 -4.31
N ARG A 109 -25.20 -13.91 -4.72
CA ARG A 109 -25.52 -12.67 -4.03
C ARG A 109 -25.97 -12.90 -2.58
N VAL A 110 -26.80 -13.92 -2.34
CA VAL A 110 -27.20 -14.33 -0.98
C VAL A 110 -25.98 -14.83 -0.17
N SER A 111 -25.02 -15.50 -0.80
CA SER A 111 -23.77 -15.91 -0.13
C SER A 111 -22.93 -14.72 0.30
N TYR A 112 -22.77 -13.70 -0.56
CA TYR A 112 -22.05 -12.47 -0.22
C TYR A 112 -22.69 -11.80 1.01
N GLN A 113 -24.02 -11.67 1.01
CA GLN A 113 -24.76 -11.11 2.14
C GLN A 113 -24.52 -11.89 3.44
N LYS A 114 -24.49 -13.23 3.39
CA LYS A 114 -24.24 -14.08 4.57
C LYS A 114 -22.81 -13.91 5.11
N LEU A 115 -21.81 -13.88 4.23
CA LEU A 115 -20.41 -13.67 4.62
C LEU A 115 -20.22 -12.28 5.24
N LEU A 116 -20.80 -11.25 4.64
CA LEU A 116 -20.76 -9.89 5.17
C LEU A 116 -21.47 -9.80 6.53
N LYS A 117 -22.62 -10.45 6.69
CA LYS A 117 -23.32 -10.54 7.98
C LYS A 117 -22.44 -11.17 9.06
N SER A 118 -21.76 -12.28 8.74
CA SER A 118 -20.85 -12.93 9.69
C SER A 118 -19.67 -12.03 10.06
N PHE A 119 -19.10 -11.31 9.09
CA PHE A 119 -18.03 -10.34 9.33
C PHE A 119 -18.49 -9.21 10.27
N VAL A 120 -19.64 -8.58 9.97
CA VAL A 120 -20.19 -7.50 10.80
C VAL A 120 -20.52 -7.98 12.21
N LEU A 121 -21.07 -9.18 12.36
CA LEU A 121 -21.38 -9.75 13.67
C LEU A 121 -20.13 -10.00 14.51
N ASN A 122 -19.04 -10.44 13.88
CA ASN A 122 -17.75 -10.66 14.53
C ASN A 122 -17.13 -9.34 15.00
N GLU A 123 -17.18 -8.29 14.18
CA GLU A 123 -16.70 -6.95 14.54
C GLU A 123 -17.56 -6.33 15.65
N LEU A 124 -18.89 -6.45 15.56
CA LEU A 124 -19.82 -5.88 16.53
C LEU A 124 -19.67 -6.47 17.93
N HIS A 125 -19.44 -7.78 18.02
CA HIS A 125 -19.26 -8.47 19.29
C HIS A 125 -17.80 -8.65 19.69
N HIS A 126 -16.86 -8.01 18.99
CA HIS A 126 -15.45 -8.09 19.31
C HIS A 126 -15.18 -7.46 20.69
N ARG A 127 -14.58 -8.24 21.60
CA ARG A 127 -14.12 -7.76 22.90
C ARG A 127 -12.61 -7.96 23.01
N PRO A 128 -11.88 -7.02 23.62
CA PRO A 128 -10.45 -7.19 23.82
C PRO A 128 -10.18 -8.47 24.62
N PRO A 129 -9.13 -9.24 24.27
CA PRO A 129 -8.81 -10.49 24.94
C PRO A 129 -8.46 -10.20 26.41
N LYS A 130 -9.06 -10.98 27.32
CA LYS A 130 -8.76 -10.88 28.76
C LYS A 130 -7.35 -11.41 29.02
N ALA A 131 -6.63 -10.74 29.92
CA ALA A 131 -5.34 -11.21 30.38
C ALA A 131 -5.52 -12.53 31.16
N HIS A 132 -4.82 -13.58 30.73
CA HIS A 132 -4.79 -14.88 31.40
C HIS A 132 -3.34 -15.32 31.60
N LYS A 133 -3.10 -16.15 32.62
CA LYS A 133 -1.81 -16.81 32.80
C LYS A 133 -1.59 -17.77 31.62
N LYS A 134 -0.47 -17.61 30.91
CA LYS A 134 -0.13 -18.47 29.78
C LYS A 134 0.21 -19.87 30.30
N THR A 135 -0.62 -20.85 29.94
CA THR A 135 -0.35 -22.28 30.16
C THR A 135 -0.08 -22.94 28.81
N GLN A 136 1.04 -23.66 28.70
CA GLN A 136 1.44 -24.35 27.48
C GLN A 136 1.28 -25.85 27.65
N LEU A 137 0.20 -26.42 27.13
CA LEU A 137 -0.12 -27.85 27.28
C LEU A 137 1.02 -28.76 26.79
N PHE A 138 1.49 -28.56 25.57
CA PHE A 138 2.58 -29.37 25.02
C PHE A 138 3.91 -29.14 25.74
N GLY A 139 4.13 -27.95 26.32
CA GLY A 139 5.28 -27.70 27.19
C GLY A 139 5.23 -28.57 28.44
N SER A 140 4.06 -28.66 29.09
CA SER A 140 3.85 -29.50 30.27
C SER A 140 3.94 -30.99 29.95
N LEU A 141 3.33 -31.45 28.85
CA LEU A 141 3.35 -32.86 28.47
C LEU A 141 4.77 -33.34 28.13
N LYS A 142 5.54 -32.52 27.41
CA LYS A 142 6.94 -32.79 27.06
C LYS A 142 7.86 -32.90 28.28
N ALA A 143 7.53 -32.24 29.38
CA ALA A 143 8.29 -32.35 30.63
C ALA A 143 8.07 -33.69 31.36
N THR A 144 6.99 -34.41 31.04
CA THR A 144 6.73 -35.72 31.64
C THR A 144 7.53 -36.81 30.96
N LYS A 145 7.82 -37.90 31.68
CA LYS A 145 8.54 -39.07 31.15
C LYS A 145 7.74 -39.86 30.09
N ILE A 146 6.44 -39.61 29.98
CA ILE A 146 5.52 -40.36 29.12
C ILE A 146 5.67 -39.94 27.65
N PHE A 147 6.05 -38.69 27.38
CA PHE A 147 6.11 -38.13 26.03
C PHE A 147 7.55 -37.89 25.55
N PRO A 148 8.22 -38.91 24.99
CA PRO A 148 9.52 -38.73 24.33
C PRO A 148 9.40 -37.84 23.08
N ASN A 149 10.42 -37.03 22.81
CA ASN A 149 10.49 -36.22 21.59
C ASN A 149 11.10 -37.02 20.45
N TYR A 150 10.29 -37.42 19.48
CA TYR A 150 10.76 -37.91 18.19
C TYR A 150 10.52 -36.83 17.13
N ARG A 151 11.53 -36.52 16.33
CA ARG A 151 11.34 -35.80 15.05
C ARG A 151 11.17 -36.86 13.97
N THR A 152 10.03 -36.87 13.31
CA THR A 152 9.90 -37.41 11.95
C THR A 152 10.24 -36.30 10.96
#